data_AF-A0A3A8RAX6-F1
#
_entry.id   AF-A0A3A8RAX6-F1
#
_cell.length_a   1.000
_cell.length_b   1.000
_cell.length_c   1.000
_cell.angle_alpha   90.00
_cell.angle_beta   90.00
_cell.angle_gamma   90.00
#
_symmetry.space_group_name_H-M   'P 1'
#
loop_
_entity.id
_entity.type
_entity.pdbx_description
1 polymer ?
#
loop_
_entity_poly.entity_id
_entity_poly.type
_entity_poly.pdbx_seq_one_letter_code
_entity_poly.pdbx_strand_id
1 'polypeptide(L)'
;MKWLGMLAVLLVGCRGPTPAAEFGETLFQDARLSDSQFNSFSCATCHATSATPDPDRMLAGYPLENVAFRKSWWGGYETDLLSAVNFCYLGFMRGVSPLTREDPKARALYEYLVRISPDTEAPALPFTVVKDIQDVPPGDAARGGAVYRAACQTCHGATHTGEGRLTTFASLLPEVMDDYDALFPGIPRRLVVIEKLRHGSFFAVGGTMPLYSREALSDEDLAAVLTFLGL
;
A
#
# COMPACT_ATOMS: atom_id res chain seq x y z
N MET A 1 -56.45 22.52 35.14
CA MET A 1 -55.68 21.86 34.07
C MET A 1 -54.28 21.57 34.58
N LYS A 2 -53.87 20.30 34.55
CA LYS A 2 -52.54 19.81 34.92
C LYS A 2 -51.61 20.01 33.71
N TRP A 3 -50.50 20.71 33.86
CA TRP A 3 -49.41 20.72 32.87
C TRP A 3 -48.19 20.08 33.52
N LEU A 4 -47.96 18.80 33.20
CA LEU A 4 -46.72 18.09 33.48
C LEU A 4 -45.65 18.62 32.51
N GLY A 5 -44.68 19.37 33.02
CA GLY A 5 -43.45 19.67 32.29
C GLY A 5 -42.55 18.43 32.29
N MET A 6 -42.43 17.79 31.12
CA MET A 6 -41.55 16.65 30.91
C MET A 6 -40.15 17.18 30.56
N LEU A 7 -39.23 17.17 31.52
CA LEU A 7 -37.81 17.43 31.27
C LEU A 7 -37.21 16.22 30.55
N ALA A 8 -36.89 16.37 29.26
CA ALA A 8 -36.08 15.40 28.54
C ALA A 8 -34.60 15.63 28.90
N VAL A 9 -34.03 14.71 29.68
CA VAL A 9 -32.60 14.64 29.95
C VAL A 9 -31.94 13.98 28.73
N LEU A 10 -31.22 14.78 27.94
CA LEU A 10 -30.30 14.28 26.92
C LEU A 10 -29.07 13.70 27.61
N LEU A 11 -29.01 12.37 27.72
CA LEU A 11 -27.82 11.63 28.11
C LEU A 11 -26.80 11.71 26.96
N VAL A 12 -25.91 12.69 27.00
CA VAL A 12 -24.68 12.69 26.21
C VAL A 12 -23.77 11.63 26.82
N GLY A 13 -23.75 10.44 26.20
CA GLY A 13 -22.82 9.39 26.56
C GLY A 13 -21.39 9.82 26.23
N CYS A 14 -20.62 10.23 27.24
CA CYS A 14 -19.18 10.35 27.13
C CYS A 14 -18.59 8.97 26.83
N ARG A 15 -18.24 8.68 25.58
CA ARG A 15 -17.37 7.53 25.28
C ARG A 15 -16.05 7.77 26.03
N GLY A 16 -15.65 6.82 26.87
CA GLY A 16 -14.35 6.84 27.53
C GLY A 16 -13.19 6.85 26.53
N PRO A 17 -11.93 6.94 27.00
CA PRO A 17 -10.77 6.97 26.13
C PRO A 17 -10.70 5.70 25.27
N THR A 18 -10.51 5.88 23.95
CA THR A 18 -10.34 4.76 22.99
C THR A 18 -9.08 3.95 23.33
N PRO A 19 -9.15 2.62 23.40
CA PRO A 19 -7.98 1.77 23.57
C PRO A 19 -6.92 2.00 22.48
N ALA A 20 -5.64 1.95 22.85
CA ALA A 20 -4.54 2.26 21.93
C ALA A 20 -4.55 1.39 20.66
N ALA A 21 -4.85 0.09 20.80
CA ALA A 21 -4.92 -0.83 19.65
C ALA A 21 -6.10 -0.51 18.70
N GLU A 22 -7.24 -0.04 19.22
CA GLU A 22 -8.38 0.40 18.39
C GLU A 22 -8.06 1.71 17.67
N PHE A 23 -7.35 2.62 18.33
CA PHE A 23 -6.85 3.84 17.68
C PHE A 23 -5.80 3.50 16.61
N GLY A 24 -4.90 2.54 16.87
CA GLY A 24 -3.93 2.05 15.90
C GLY A 24 -4.57 1.44 14.66
N GLU A 25 -5.67 0.70 14.82
CA GLU A 25 -6.46 0.19 13.69
C GLU A 25 -7.10 1.31 12.88
N THR A 26 -7.59 2.35 13.54
CA THR A 26 -8.10 3.55 12.85
C THR A 26 -6.99 4.20 12.03
N LEU A 27 -5.80 4.39 12.62
CA LEU A 27 -4.63 4.96 11.94
C LEU A 27 -4.17 4.09 10.75
N PHE A 28 -4.25 2.77 10.86
CA PHE A 28 -3.90 1.84 9.80
C PHE A 28 -4.75 2.04 8.53
N GLN A 29 -6.01 2.43 8.71
CA GLN A 29 -6.97 2.67 7.63
C GLN A 29 -6.98 4.12 7.13
N ASP A 30 -6.35 5.06 7.85
CA ASP A 30 -6.50 6.50 7.63
C ASP A 30 -5.27 7.12 6.95
N ALA A 31 -5.46 7.72 5.78
CA ALA A 31 -4.40 8.44 5.08
C ALA A 31 -3.85 9.65 5.89
N ARG A 32 -4.62 10.15 6.86
CA ARG A 32 -4.22 11.26 7.74
C ARG A 32 -3.26 10.84 8.85
N LEU A 33 -2.81 9.58 8.90
CA LEU A 33 -1.64 9.21 9.70
C LEU A 33 -0.44 10.10 9.32
N SER A 34 -0.27 10.36 8.03
CA SER A 34 0.66 11.35 7.50
C SER A 34 0.04 12.73 7.52
N ASP A 35 0.76 13.69 8.08
CA ASP A 35 0.32 15.10 8.13
C ASP A 35 0.46 15.80 6.77
N SER A 36 0.96 15.11 5.74
CA SER A 36 1.08 15.63 4.39
C SER A 36 -0.28 15.70 3.69
N GLN A 37 -0.70 16.92 3.31
CA GLN A 37 -1.92 17.15 2.53
C GLN A 37 -1.90 16.50 1.13
N PHE A 38 -0.74 16.04 0.67
CA PHE A 38 -0.56 15.36 -0.61
C PHE A 38 -0.60 13.83 -0.49
N ASN A 39 -0.79 13.31 0.73
CA ASN A 39 -0.97 11.88 0.93
C ASN A 39 -2.42 11.47 0.68
N SER A 40 -2.59 10.37 -0.05
CA SER A 40 -3.88 9.71 -0.24
C SER A 40 -3.84 8.23 0.15
N PHE A 41 -2.69 7.73 0.59
CA PHE A 41 -2.46 6.33 0.91
C PHE A 41 -2.62 6.09 2.41
N SER A 42 -3.23 4.98 2.78
CA SER A 42 -3.16 4.39 4.13
C SER A 42 -2.41 3.06 4.09
N CYS A 43 -2.06 2.51 5.24
CA CYS A 43 -1.41 1.20 5.30
C CYS A 43 -2.27 0.12 4.61
N ALA A 44 -3.59 0.19 4.81
CA ALA A 44 -4.58 -0.70 4.20
C ALA A 44 -4.69 -0.60 2.67
N THR A 45 -4.11 0.45 2.06
CA THR A 45 -4.03 0.55 0.60
C THR A 45 -3.13 -0.55 0.03
N CYS A 46 -2.04 -0.89 0.73
CA CYS A 46 -1.03 -1.84 0.27
C CYS A 46 -0.95 -3.12 1.11
N HIS A 47 -1.64 -3.19 2.25
CA HIS A 47 -1.54 -4.33 3.17
C HIS A 47 -2.92 -4.84 3.58
N ALA A 48 -3.08 -6.16 3.58
CA ALA A 48 -4.15 -6.82 4.29
C ALA A 48 -3.73 -7.12 5.74
N THR A 49 -4.69 -7.43 6.61
CA THR A 49 -4.44 -7.75 8.02
C THR A 49 -4.77 -9.20 8.38
N SER A 50 -5.39 -9.95 7.47
CA SER A 50 -5.68 -11.39 7.56
C SER A 50 -4.61 -12.20 6.84
N ALA A 51 -4.18 -13.36 7.38
CA ALA A 51 -3.30 -14.30 6.67
C ALA A 51 -3.84 -14.73 5.29
N THR A 52 -5.17 -14.77 5.16
CA THR A 52 -5.86 -15.04 3.91
C THR A 52 -6.51 -13.74 3.41
N PRO A 53 -5.77 -12.92 2.64
CA PRO A 53 -6.34 -11.72 2.06
C PRO A 53 -7.41 -12.08 1.02
N ASP A 54 -8.20 -11.08 0.65
CA ASP A 54 -9.14 -11.16 -0.46
C ASP A 54 -8.42 -11.67 -1.74
N PRO A 55 -8.82 -12.81 -2.32
CA PRO A 55 -8.17 -13.37 -3.49
C PRO A 55 -8.31 -12.49 -4.75
N ASP A 56 -9.26 -11.55 -4.76
CA ASP A 56 -9.45 -10.60 -5.85
C ASP A 56 -8.53 -9.37 -5.73
N ARG A 57 -7.73 -9.27 -4.66
CA ARG A 57 -6.76 -8.19 -4.45
C ARG A 57 -5.33 -8.71 -4.53
N MET A 58 -4.53 -8.08 -5.38
CA MET A 58 -3.08 -8.30 -5.47
C MET A 58 -2.39 -7.08 -4.85
N LEU A 59 -1.99 -7.20 -3.59
CA LEU A 59 -1.40 -6.10 -2.84
C LEU A 59 0.12 -6.09 -2.95
N ALA A 60 0.70 -4.90 -3.07
CA ALA A 60 2.15 -4.72 -3.11
C ALA A 60 2.85 -5.19 -1.82
N GLY A 61 2.17 -5.06 -0.67
CA GLY A 61 2.66 -5.49 0.63
C GLY A 61 2.06 -6.82 1.07
N TYR A 62 2.85 -7.62 1.77
CA TYR A 62 2.35 -8.83 2.42
C TYR A 62 1.22 -8.54 3.40
N PRO A 63 0.33 -9.51 3.66
CA PRO A 63 -0.52 -9.47 4.83
C PRO A 63 0.30 -9.24 6.11
N LEU A 64 -0.27 -8.48 7.02
CA LEU A 64 0.39 -8.05 8.26
C LEU A 64 0.00 -8.86 9.48
N GLU A 65 -0.76 -9.94 9.30
CA GLU A 65 -0.91 -10.92 10.39
C GLU A 65 0.48 -11.40 10.84
N ASN A 66 0.66 -11.50 12.16
CA ASN A 66 1.93 -11.89 12.78
C ASN A 66 3.13 -10.98 12.44
N VAL A 67 2.90 -9.73 12.02
CA VAL A 67 3.98 -8.83 11.65
C VAL A 67 4.83 -8.38 12.82
N ALA A 68 4.27 -8.28 14.04
CA ALA A 68 4.94 -7.63 15.17
C ALA A 68 6.19 -8.38 15.65
N PHE A 69 6.21 -9.70 15.44
CA PHE A 69 7.25 -10.61 15.94
C PHE A 69 8.01 -11.33 14.83
N ARG A 70 8.00 -10.78 13.61
CA ARG A 70 8.89 -11.26 12.53
C ARG A 70 10.33 -10.97 12.88
N LYS A 71 11.23 -11.89 12.49
CA LYS A 71 12.68 -11.71 12.69
C LYS A 71 13.26 -10.53 11.89
N SER A 72 12.63 -10.19 10.78
CA SER A 72 13.01 -9.06 9.93
C SER A 72 11.87 -8.66 8.98
N TRP A 73 11.98 -7.46 8.41
CA TRP A 73 11.06 -6.88 7.43
C TRP A 73 11.79 -6.52 6.14
N TRP A 74 11.02 -6.24 5.09
CA TRP A 74 11.54 -5.84 3.77
C TRP A 74 12.55 -6.83 3.17
N GLY A 75 12.41 -8.14 3.45
CA GLY A 75 13.36 -9.15 2.97
C GLY A 75 14.68 -9.20 3.73
N GLY A 76 14.71 -8.74 4.98
CA GLY A 76 15.91 -8.74 5.82
C GLY A 76 16.65 -7.42 5.89
N TYR A 77 16.19 -6.38 5.18
CA TYR A 77 16.79 -5.06 5.20
C TYR A 77 16.53 -4.29 6.50
N GLU A 78 15.53 -4.70 7.28
CA GLU A 78 15.19 -4.04 8.54
C GLU A 78 14.91 -5.08 9.65
N THR A 79 15.37 -4.79 10.86
CA THR A 79 15.24 -5.65 12.06
C THR A 79 14.55 -4.95 13.23
N ASP A 80 14.17 -3.69 13.06
CA ASP A 80 13.30 -2.95 13.99
C ASP A 80 11.95 -2.62 13.33
N LEU A 81 10.86 -3.03 13.96
CA LEU A 81 9.51 -2.85 13.41
C LEU A 81 9.16 -1.36 13.20
N LEU A 82 9.57 -0.46 14.10
CA LEU A 82 9.26 0.96 13.96
C LEU A 82 10.01 1.55 12.77
N SER A 83 11.28 1.17 12.58
CA SER A 83 12.03 1.52 11.37
C SER A 83 11.37 0.98 10.10
N ALA A 84 10.85 -0.25 10.13
CA ALA A 84 10.15 -0.85 8.99
C ALA A 84 8.85 -0.10 8.63
N VAL A 85 8.11 0.34 9.66
CA VAL A 85 6.93 1.21 9.52
C VAL A 85 7.34 2.59 8.98
N ASN A 86 8.42 3.17 9.49
CA ASN A 86 8.91 4.47 9.04
C ASN A 86 9.36 4.48 7.59
N PHE A 87 9.94 3.37 7.11
CA PHE A 87 10.25 3.22 5.69
C PHE A 87 8.99 3.39 4.82
N CYS A 88 7.88 2.77 5.21
CA CYS A 88 6.60 2.92 4.52
C CYS A 88 6.05 4.35 4.64
N TYR A 89 6.00 4.85 5.87
CA TYR A 89 5.44 6.15 6.22
C TYR A 89 6.11 7.29 5.44
N LEU A 90 7.44 7.29 5.38
CA LEU A 90 8.21 8.31 4.68
C LEU A 90 8.17 8.10 3.16
N GLY A 91 8.41 6.88 2.69
CA GLY A 91 8.59 6.58 1.26
C GLY A 91 7.29 6.60 0.44
N PHE A 92 6.17 6.21 1.04
CA PHE A 92 4.89 6.03 0.32
C PHE A 92 3.78 6.92 0.85
N MET A 93 3.72 7.15 2.16
CA MET A 93 2.71 8.02 2.76
C MET A 93 3.14 9.49 2.85
N ARG A 94 4.31 9.85 2.29
CA ARG A 94 4.84 11.23 2.28
C ARG A 94 5.00 11.84 3.67
N GLY A 95 5.31 11.01 4.67
CA GLY A 95 5.60 11.47 6.01
C GLY A 95 6.76 12.48 6.01
N VAL A 96 6.61 13.57 6.76
CA VAL A 96 7.61 14.66 6.80
C VAL A 96 8.77 14.34 7.74
N SER A 97 8.51 13.60 8.81
CA SER A 97 9.52 13.20 9.81
C SER A 97 9.15 11.83 10.37
N PRO A 98 10.14 10.96 10.65
CA PRO A 98 9.86 9.62 11.15
C PRO A 98 9.06 9.67 12.45
N LEU A 99 8.15 8.72 12.61
CA LEU A 99 7.48 8.43 13.87
C LEU A 99 8.52 8.00 14.91
N THR A 100 8.45 8.55 16.12
CA THR A 100 9.35 8.16 17.23
C THR A 100 8.63 7.24 18.22
N ARG A 101 9.38 6.60 19.13
CA ARG A 101 8.78 5.71 20.14
C ARG A 101 7.87 6.45 21.12
N GLU A 102 8.12 7.75 21.29
CA GLU A 102 7.35 8.66 22.15
C GLU A 102 6.09 9.19 21.46
N ASP A 103 5.98 9.05 20.14
CA ASP A 103 4.80 9.47 19.39
C ASP A 103 3.59 8.57 19.76
N PRO A 104 2.49 9.14 20.27
CA PRO A 104 1.28 8.38 20.54
C PRO A 104 0.75 7.60 19.32
N LYS A 105 0.93 8.12 18.10
CA LYS A 105 0.55 7.44 16.85
C LYS A 105 1.37 6.16 16.65
N ALA A 106 2.68 6.23 16.89
CA ALA A 106 3.58 5.08 16.76
C ALA A 106 3.23 3.99 17.77
N ARG A 107 2.99 4.38 19.03
CA ARG A 107 2.57 3.44 20.07
C ARG A 107 1.23 2.78 19.74
N ALA A 108 0.24 3.54 19.32
CA ALA A 108 -1.07 3.00 18.95
C ALA A 108 -0.97 2.00 17.79
N LEU A 109 -0.21 2.34 16.74
CA LEU A 109 0.08 1.42 15.64
C LEU A 109 0.77 0.14 16.13
N TYR A 110 1.80 0.24 16.97
CA TYR A 110 2.46 -0.93 17.53
C TYR A 110 1.49 -1.85 18.28
N GLU A 111 0.65 -1.30 19.15
CA GLU A 111 -0.36 -2.05 19.91
C GLU A 111 -1.37 -2.74 18.97
N TYR A 112 -1.74 -2.11 17.86
CA TYR A 112 -2.56 -2.74 16.84
C TYR A 112 -1.84 -3.89 16.13
N LEU A 113 -0.58 -3.68 15.72
CA LEU A 113 0.22 -4.71 15.04
C LEU A 113 0.45 -5.92 15.94
N VAL A 114 0.68 -5.71 17.24
CA VAL A 114 0.74 -6.78 18.24
C VAL A 114 -0.60 -7.51 18.35
N ARG A 115 -1.72 -6.78 18.36
CA ARG A 115 -3.07 -7.38 18.42
C ARG A 115 -3.36 -8.31 17.22
N ILE A 116 -2.87 -7.99 16.03
CA ILE A 116 -2.98 -8.85 14.84
C ILE A 116 -1.83 -9.86 14.71
N SER A 117 -1.02 -10.02 15.76
CA SER A 117 0.09 -10.98 15.82
C SER A 117 -0.12 -11.96 16.97
N PRO A 118 -1.01 -12.95 16.81
CA PRO A 118 -1.24 -13.97 17.84
C PRO A 118 0.00 -14.80 18.17
N ASP A 119 0.91 -14.99 17.20
CA ASP A 119 2.14 -15.74 17.40
C ASP A 119 3.28 -14.81 17.84
N THR A 120 3.91 -15.13 18.97
CA THR A 120 5.04 -14.36 19.51
C THR A 120 6.36 -14.63 18.79
N GLU A 121 6.35 -15.52 17.79
CA GLU A 121 7.45 -15.76 16.88
C GLU A 121 6.90 -15.99 15.47
N ALA A 122 7.38 -15.20 14.51
CA ALA A 122 6.98 -15.34 13.11
C ALA A 122 8.20 -15.41 12.18
N PRO A 123 8.14 -16.23 11.11
CA PRO A 123 9.22 -16.28 10.14
C PRO A 123 9.33 -14.94 9.39
N ALA A 124 10.54 -14.62 8.94
CA ALA A 124 10.71 -13.59 7.93
C ALA A 124 10.05 -14.04 6.62
N LEU A 125 9.46 -13.10 5.89
CA LEU A 125 8.86 -13.37 4.59
C LEU A 125 9.85 -13.02 3.46
N PRO A 126 9.92 -13.83 2.39
CA PRO A 126 10.78 -13.53 1.25
C PRO A 126 10.31 -12.25 0.57
N PHE A 127 11.24 -11.40 0.15
CA PHE A 127 10.90 -10.17 -0.56
C PHE A 127 11.95 -9.93 -1.64
N THR A 128 11.68 -10.46 -2.83
CA THR A 128 12.64 -10.42 -3.93
C THR A 128 12.51 -9.13 -4.71
N VAL A 129 13.45 -8.21 -4.49
CA VAL A 129 13.64 -7.03 -5.35
C VAL A 129 14.48 -7.45 -6.57
N VAL A 130 13.90 -7.35 -7.75
CA VAL A 130 14.61 -7.64 -9.01
C VAL A 130 15.58 -6.49 -9.28
N LYS A 131 16.88 -6.73 -9.16
CA LYS A 131 17.90 -5.67 -9.34
C LYS A 131 18.10 -5.32 -10.80
N ASP A 132 18.29 -6.33 -11.64
CA ASP A 132 18.55 -6.16 -13.06
C ASP A 132 17.26 -6.42 -13.84
N ILE A 133 16.66 -5.36 -14.36
CA ILE A 133 15.43 -5.46 -15.13
C ILE A 133 15.71 -6.01 -16.51
N GLN A 134 14.92 -7.00 -16.88
CA GLN A 134 14.91 -7.64 -18.18
C GLN A 134 13.50 -7.61 -18.72
N ASP A 135 13.38 -7.64 -20.04
CA ASP A 135 12.08 -7.82 -20.67
C ASP A 135 11.54 -9.23 -20.36
N VAL A 136 10.22 -9.34 -20.35
CA VAL A 136 9.50 -10.61 -20.17
C VAL A 136 8.68 -10.90 -21.44
N PRO A 137 8.58 -12.17 -21.89
CA PRO A 137 7.75 -12.52 -23.04
C PRO A 137 6.31 -12.01 -22.89
N PRO A 138 5.60 -11.70 -23.99
CA PRO A 138 4.20 -11.29 -23.93
C PRO A 138 3.32 -12.31 -23.19
N GLY A 139 2.38 -11.82 -22.38
CA GLY A 139 1.45 -12.63 -21.60
C GLY A 139 0.04 -12.64 -22.18
N ASP A 140 -0.90 -13.25 -21.46
CA ASP A 140 -2.31 -13.26 -21.84
C ASP A 140 -3.02 -11.94 -21.47
N ALA A 141 -3.64 -11.28 -22.44
CA ALA A 141 -4.28 -9.97 -22.23
C ALA A 141 -5.52 -10.05 -21.32
N ALA A 142 -6.28 -11.15 -21.34
CA ALA A 142 -7.46 -11.30 -20.50
C ALA A 142 -7.06 -11.46 -19.03
N ARG A 143 -6.01 -12.25 -18.75
CA ARG A 143 -5.34 -12.31 -17.46
C ARG A 143 -4.80 -10.95 -17.05
N GLY A 144 -4.17 -10.22 -17.97
CA GLY A 144 -3.66 -8.87 -17.72
C GLY A 144 -4.74 -7.90 -17.25
N GLY A 145 -5.92 -7.95 -17.84
CA GLY A 145 -7.07 -7.17 -17.37
C GLY A 145 -7.52 -7.56 -15.96
N ALA A 146 -7.44 -8.84 -15.58
CA ALA A 146 -7.73 -9.28 -14.22
C ALA A 146 -6.66 -8.79 -13.22
N VAL A 147 -5.38 -8.91 -13.58
CA VAL A 147 -4.25 -8.39 -12.78
C VAL A 147 -4.37 -6.88 -12.58
N TYR A 148 -4.72 -6.12 -13.63
CA TYR A 148 -4.93 -4.68 -13.53
C TYR A 148 -6.00 -4.33 -12.50
N ARG A 149 -7.16 -5.01 -12.54
CA ARG A 149 -8.23 -4.79 -11.57
C ARG A 149 -7.78 -5.09 -10.14
N ALA A 150 -7.03 -6.18 -9.95
CA ALA A 150 -6.60 -6.66 -8.65
C ALA A 150 -5.46 -5.83 -8.03
N ALA A 151 -4.51 -5.35 -8.85
CA ALA A 151 -3.26 -4.73 -8.40
C ALA A 151 -3.17 -3.21 -8.67
N CYS A 152 -3.76 -2.73 -9.75
CA CYS A 152 -3.46 -1.40 -10.30
C CYS A 152 -4.63 -0.42 -10.13
N GLN A 153 -5.85 -0.90 -10.39
CA GLN A 153 -7.05 -0.07 -10.54
C GLN A 153 -7.39 0.73 -9.27
N THR A 154 -7.13 0.22 -8.07
CA THR A 154 -7.39 0.97 -6.83
C THR A 154 -6.63 2.31 -6.83
N CYS A 155 -5.38 2.30 -7.30
CA CYS A 155 -4.55 3.49 -7.35
C CYS A 155 -4.78 4.29 -8.63
N HIS A 156 -4.80 3.62 -9.79
CA HIS A 156 -4.81 4.25 -11.11
C HIS A 156 -6.20 4.51 -11.70
N GLY A 157 -7.26 3.94 -11.13
CA GLY A 157 -8.63 4.01 -11.64
C GLY A 157 -8.87 3.05 -12.80
N ALA A 158 -10.00 3.19 -13.48
CA ALA A 158 -10.28 2.47 -14.72
C ALA A 158 -9.27 2.85 -15.81
N THR A 159 -8.91 1.89 -16.67
CA THR A 159 -8.02 2.16 -17.81
C THR A 159 -8.55 3.29 -18.69
N HIS A 160 -7.65 4.03 -19.31
CA HIS A 160 -7.89 5.20 -20.18
C HIS A 160 -8.49 6.44 -19.52
N THR A 161 -9.29 6.26 -18.47
CA THR A 161 -10.10 7.34 -17.89
C THR A 161 -9.60 7.76 -16.51
N GLY A 162 -8.98 6.82 -15.77
CA GLY A 162 -8.66 6.99 -14.36
C GLY A 162 -9.88 7.14 -13.46
N GLU A 163 -11.07 6.77 -13.94
CA GLU A 163 -12.29 6.83 -13.13
C GLU A 163 -12.14 5.97 -11.87
N GLY A 164 -12.43 6.55 -10.70
CA GLY A 164 -12.25 5.88 -9.42
C GLY A 164 -10.81 5.80 -8.90
N ARG A 165 -9.84 6.47 -9.53
CA ARG A 165 -8.46 6.52 -9.03
C ARG A 165 -8.38 7.14 -7.64
N LEU A 166 -7.50 6.60 -6.80
CA LEU A 166 -7.28 7.06 -5.42
C LEU A 166 -6.85 8.53 -5.34
N THR A 167 -6.09 9.01 -6.31
CA THR A 167 -5.54 10.35 -6.32
C THR A 167 -5.25 10.83 -7.74
N THR A 168 -5.31 12.15 -7.95
CA THR A 168 -4.96 12.76 -9.24
C THR A 168 -3.47 12.65 -9.56
N PHE A 169 -2.63 12.33 -8.57
CA PHE A 169 -1.20 12.05 -8.76
C PHE A 169 -0.93 10.66 -9.35
N ALA A 170 -1.90 9.74 -9.30
CA ALA A 170 -1.77 8.46 -9.97
C ALA A 170 -1.98 8.67 -11.48
N SER A 171 -1.00 8.24 -12.26
CA SER A 171 -1.00 8.38 -13.72
C SER A 171 -2.19 7.66 -14.36
N LEU A 172 -2.70 8.23 -15.46
CA LEU A 172 -3.65 7.56 -16.34
C LEU A 172 -2.90 6.50 -17.14
N LEU A 173 -3.45 5.28 -17.16
CA LEU A 173 -2.83 4.12 -17.83
C LEU A 173 -3.73 3.66 -18.98
N PRO A 174 -3.16 3.47 -20.20
CA PRO A 174 -1.74 3.56 -20.55
C PRO A 174 -1.24 4.96 -21.00
N GLU A 175 -2.06 6.01 -20.99
CA GLU A 175 -1.77 7.32 -21.62
C GLU A 175 -0.44 7.94 -21.20
N VAL A 176 -0.04 7.78 -19.93
CA VAL A 176 1.25 8.30 -19.43
C VAL A 176 2.47 7.76 -20.19
N MET A 177 2.32 6.61 -20.86
CA MET A 177 3.39 5.95 -21.59
C MET A 177 3.69 6.65 -22.93
N ASP A 178 2.80 7.50 -23.44
CA ASP A 178 3.05 8.27 -24.65
C ASP A 178 4.17 9.30 -24.48
N ASP A 179 4.39 9.75 -23.24
CA ASP A 179 5.49 10.64 -22.90
C ASP A 179 6.83 9.91 -22.74
N TYR A 180 6.84 8.57 -22.68
CA TYR A 180 8.05 7.82 -22.31
C TYR A 180 9.14 7.88 -23.36
N ASP A 181 8.80 7.99 -24.64
CA ASP A 181 9.82 8.12 -25.70
C ASP A 181 10.60 9.44 -25.56
N ALA A 182 9.96 10.49 -25.06
CA ALA A 182 10.58 11.79 -24.81
C ALA A 182 11.33 11.81 -23.46
N LEU A 183 10.74 11.22 -22.41
CA LEU A 183 11.33 11.19 -21.07
C LEU A 183 12.50 10.21 -20.94
N PHE A 184 12.47 9.11 -21.70
CA PHE A 184 13.43 8.01 -21.66
C PHE A 184 13.89 7.64 -23.07
N PRO A 185 14.58 8.55 -23.78
CA PRO A 185 14.92 8.36 -25.18
C PRO A 185 15.79 7.12 -25.38
N GLY A 186 15.38 6.25 -26.29
CA GLY A 186 16.06 5.00 -26.62
C GLY A 186 15.77 3.82 -25.68
N ILE A 187 14.92 4.01 -24.66
CA ILE A 187 14.48 2.94 -23.77
C ILE A 187 13.07 2.49 -24.18
N PRO A 188 12.85 1.19 -24.48
CA PRO A 188 11.51 0.66 -24.75
C PRO A 188 10.53 0.98 -23.61
N ARG A 189 9.34 1.50 -23.95
CA ARG A 189 8.28 1.84 -22.98
C ARG A 189 7.98 0.68 -22.02
N ARG A 190 7.98 -0.55 -22.54
CA ARG A 190 7.79 -1.78 -21.78
C ARG A 190 8.82 -1.94 -20.65
N LEU A 191 10.10 -1.71 -20.92
CA LEU A 191 11.15 -1.75 -19.90
C LEU A 191 10.97 -0.66 -18.85
N VAL A 192 10.55 0.56 -19.26
CA VAL A 192 10.24 1.64 -18.31
C VAL A 192 9.12 1.23 -17.36
N VAL A 193 8.06 0.57 -17.85
CA VAL A 193 6.96 0.10 -17.00
C VAL A 193 7.40 -1.05 -16.09
N ILE A 194 8.20 -1.99 -16.58
CA ILE A 194 8.75 -3.07 -15.74
C ILE A 194 9.59 -2.49 -14.61
N GLU A 195 10.48 -1.55 -14.90
CA GLU A 195 11.31 -0.85 -13.91
C GLU A 195 10.43 -0.17 -12.84
N LYS A 196 9.40 0.57 -13.27
CA LYS A 196 8.45 1.21 -12.34
C LYS A 196 7.71 0.21 -11.45
N LEU A 197 7.28 -0.94 -11.99
CA LEU A 197 6.59 -1.99 -11.22
C LEU A 197 7.52 -2.72 -10.24
N ARG A 198 8.73 -3.05 -10.68
CA ARG A 198 9.68 -3.85 -9.88
C ARG A 198 10.43 -3.04 -8.83
N HIS A 199 10.61 -1.74 -9.04
CA HIS A 199 11.34 -0.89 -8.12
C HIS A 199 10.45 0.09 -7.37
N GLY A 200 9.32 0.53 -7.92
CA GLY A 200 8.51 1.56 -7.28
C GLY A 200 9.36 2.77 -6.89
N SER A 201 9.18 3.33 -5.70
CA SER A 201 10.04 4.41 -5.20
C SER A 201 11.50 4.01 -4.90
N PHE A 202 11.80 2.71 -4.85
CA PHE A 202 13.18 2.25 -4.69
C PHE A 202 13.96 2.64 -5.95
N PHE A 203 15.23 3.00 -5.76
CA PHE A 203 16.08 3.54 -6.83
C PHE A 203 15.52 4.81 -7.52
N ALA A 204 14.49 5.44 -6.93
CA ALA A 204 13.83 6.67 -7.39
C ALA A 204 13.15 6.60 -8.78
N VAL A 205 12.71 5.41 -9.23
CA VAL A 205 12.19 5.24 -10.61
C VAL A 205 10.66 5.35 -10.74
N GLY A 206 9.92 4.86 -9.76
CA GLY A 206 8.46 4.75 -9.74
C GLY A 206 7.74 5.87 -8.98
N GLY A 207 8.42 6.97 -8.66
CA GLY A 207 7.82 8.07 -7.89
C GLY A 207 7.39 7.59 -6.50
N THR A 208 6.10 7.69 -6.18
CA THR A 208 5.50 7.18 -4.93
C THR A 208 4.77 5.86 -5.10
N MET A 209 4.86 5.21 -6.27
CA MET A 209 4.27 3.90 -6.48
C MET A 209 4.99 2.86 -5.61
N PRO A 210 4.27 1.96 -4.92
CA PRO A 210 4.92 0.85 -4.23
C PRO A 210 5.59 -0.08 -5.24
N LEU A 211 6.65 -0.75 -4.81
CA LEU A 211 7.22 -1.83 -5.61
C LEU A 211 6.36 -3.09 -5.49
N TYR A 212 6.37 -3.91 -6.53
CA TYR A 212 5.87 -5.27 -6.49
C TYR A 212 7.04 -6.25 -6.53
N SER A 213 7.28 -6.93 -5.41
CA SER A 213 8.24 -8.03 -5.35
C SER A 213 7.79 -9.18 -6.26
N ARG A 214 8.67 -10.15 -6.55
CA ARG A 214 8.29 -11.33 -7.35
C ARG A 214 7.20 -12.16 -6.67
N GLU A 215 7.13 -12.12 -5.35
CA GLU A 215 6.10 -12.81 -4.56
C GLU A 215 4.74 -12.09 -4.62
N ALA A 216 4.72 -10.76 -4.78
CA ALA A 216 3.49 -9.98 -4.90
C ALA A 216 2.95 -9.93 -6.34
N LEU A 217 3.83 -9.90 -7.34
CA LEU A 217 3.48 -9.92 -8.76
C LEU A 217 4.45 -10.86 -9.49
N SER A 218 3.97 -12.00 -9.96
CA SER A 218 4.79 -12.95 -10.74
C SER A 218 5.25 -12.33 -12.07
N ASP A 219 6.26 -12.91 -12.72
CA ASP A 219 6.66 -12.44 -14.06
C ASP A 219 5.59 -12.74 -15.12
N GLU A 220 4.80 -13.79 -14.92
CA GLU A 220 3.65 -14.12 -15.79
C GLU A 220 2.55 -13.05 -15.68
N ASP A 221 2.20 -12.64 -14.46
CA ASP A 221 1.21 -11.59 -14.22
C ASP A 221 1.71 -10.21 -14.68
N LEU A 222 3.00 -9.94 -14.49
CA LEU A 222 3.67 -8.77 -15.05
C LEU A 222 3.56 -8.76 -16.58
N ALA A 223 3.93 -9.86 -17.24
CA ALA A 223 3.83 -10.00 -18.68
C ALA A 223 2.40 -9.78 -19.18
N ALA A 224 1.42 -10.37 -18.50
CA ALA A 224 0.01 -10.27 -18.81
C ALA A 224 -0.49 -8.82 -18.71
N VAL A 225 -0.18 -8.11 -17.61
CA VAL A 225 -0.64 -6.73 -17.44
C VAL A 225 0.02 -5.76 -18.43
N LEU A 226 1.29 -5.98 -18.79
CA LEU A 226 1.94 -5.21 -19.84
C LEU A 226 1.21 -5.38 -21.19
N THR A 227 0.91 -6.63 -21.57
CA THR A 227 0.17 -6.92 -22.81
C THR A 227 -1.23 -6.33 -22.80
N PHE A 228 -1.94 -6.38 -21.67
CA PHE A 228 -3.24 -5.72 -21.52
C PHE A 228 -3.17 -4.19 -21.70
N LEU A 229 -2.07 -3.56 -21.27
CA LEU A 229 -1.82 -2.13 -21.45
C LEU A 229 -1.29 -1.76 -22.85
N GLY A 230 -1.18 -2.73 -23.77
CA GLY A 230 -0.71 -2.52 -25.14
C GLY A 230 0.80 -2.45 -25.30
N LEU A 231 1.56 -3.01 -24.35
CA LEU A 231 3.02 -3.10 -24.34
C LEU A 231 3.55 -4.50 -24.66
#